data_AF-A0A9B2JNE7-F1
#
_entry.id   AF-A0A9B2JNE7-F1
#
_cell.length_a   1.000
_cell.length_b   1.000
_cell.length_c   1.000
_cell.angle_alpha   90.00
_cell.angle_beta   90.00
_cell.angle_gamma   90.00
#
_symmetry.space_group_name_H-M   'P 1'
#
loop_
_entity.id
_entity.type
_entity.pdbx_description
1 polymer ?
#
loop_
_entity_poly.entity_id
_entity_poly.type
_entity_poly.pdbx_seq_one_letter_code
_entity_poly.pdbx_strand_id
1 'polypeptide(L)'
;MKICGPKYALCGLILSTWGIFQLLLMGIFFYYNSVALIEDLPLGEQTFNKPTDFYAVAERGYKQNAYNCWIAACIYVLTFLFSGHQFYINSRSSLSV
;
A
#
# COMPACT_ATOMS: atom_id res chain seq x y z
N MET A 1 7.68 17.89 -18.97
CA MET A 1 6.61 18.87 -18.65
C MET A 1 6.47 18.94 -17.14
N LYS A 2 6.40 20.14 -16.56
CA LYS A 2 6.21 20.34 -15.10
C LYS A 2 4.73 20.22 -14.79
N ILE A 3 4.32 19.11 -14.18
CA ILE A 3 2.89 18.82 -13.94
C ILE A 3 2.49 19.17 -12.49
N CYS A 4 3.43 19.11 -11.55
CA CYS A 4 3.21 19.44 -10.14
C CYS A 4 4.27 20.42 -9.62
N GLY A 5 3.84 21.37 -8.78
CA GLY A 5 4.74 22.32 -8.10
C GLY A 5 5.66 21.62 -7.08
N PRO A 6 6.80 22.23 -6.70
CA PRO A 6 7.83 21.59 -5.88
C PRO A 6 7.33 21.18 -4.49
N LYS A 7 6.42 21.96 -3.89
CA LYS A 7 5.78 21.65 -2.60
C LYS A 7 4.89 20.40 -2.66
N TYR A 8 4.13 20.23 -3.73
CA TYR A 8 3.23 19.08 -3.92
C TYR A 8 4.01 17.80 -4.20
N ALA A 9 5.08 17.89 -5.00
CA ALA A 9 5.98 16.76 -5.25
C ALA A 9 6.66 16.26 -3.96
N LEU A 10 7.05 17.17 -3.06
CA LEU A 10 7.65 16.81 -1.78
C LEU A 10 6.63 16.13 -0.84
N CYS A 11 5.40 16.63 -0.79
CA CYS A 11 4.31 15.95 -0.08
C CYS A 11 4.06 14.54 -0.63
N GLY A 12 3.99 14.39 -1.97
CA GLY A 12 3.84 13.11 -2.64
C GLY A 12 4.95 12.11 -2.30
N LEU A 13 6.20 12.56 -2.25
CA LEU A 13 7.34 11.72 -1.86
C LEU A 13 7.23 11.19 -0.43
N ILE A 14 6.87 12.05 0.53
CA ILE A 14 6.73 11.67 1.94
C ILE A 14 5.59 10.66 2.11
N LEU A 15 4.42 10.96 1.53
CA LEU A 15 3.25 10.08 1.61
C LEU A 15 3.50 8.74 0.92
N SER A 16 4.15 8.74 -0.25
CA SER A 16 4.49 7.48 -0.92
C SER A 16 5.50 6.67 -0.13
N THR A 17 6.51 7.29 0.47
CA THR A 17 7.48 6.58 1.32
C THR A 17 6.76 5.90 2.50
N TRP A 18 5.92 6.65 3.21
CA TRP A 18 5.12 6.13 4.31
C TRP A 18 4.21 4.96 3.87
N GLY A 19 3.47 5.15 2.77
CA GLY A 19 2.56 4.15 2.24
C GLY A 19 3.26 2.85 1.83
N ILE A 20 4.45 2.94 1.22
CA ILE A 20 5.25 1.76 0.84
C ILE A 20 5.59 0.91 2.07
N PHE A 21 6.14 1.53 3.11
CA PHE A 21 6.54 0.81 4.33
C PHE A 21 5.33 0.18 5.03
N GLN A 22 4.25 0.94 5.20
CA GLN A 22 3.06 0.45 5.88
C GLN A 22 2.40 -0.72 5.11
N LEU A 23 2.20 -0.57 3.80
CA LEU A 23 1.52 -1.59 2.99
C LEU A 23 2.37 -2.85 2.78
N LEU A 24 3.69 -2.72 2.66
CA LEU A 24 4.58 -3.90 2.58
C LEU A 24 4.55 -4.70 3.88
N LEU A 25 4.67 -4.04 5.03
CA LEU A 25 4.62 -4.71 6.33
C LEU A 25 3.26 -5.37 6.55
N MET A 26 2.16 -4.68 6.25
CA MET A 26 0.82 -5.27 6.34
C MET A 26 0.65 -6.46 5.38
N GLY A 27 1.11 -6.36 4.14
CA GLY A 27 1.05 -7.48 3.19
C GLY A 27 1.79 -8.73 3.69
N ILE A 28 2.96 -8.55 4.33
CA ILE A 28 3.69 -9.65 4.97
C ILE A 28 2.89 -10.24 6.14
N PHE A 29 2.31 -9.42 7.00
CA PHE A 29 1.49 -9.91 8.13
C PHE A 29 0.23 -10.63 7.68
N PHE A 30 -0.42 -10.18 6.60
CA PHE A 30 -1.54 -10.88 5.98
C PHE A 30 -1.09 -12.22 5.37
N TYR A 31 0.09 -12.28 4.73
CA TYR A 31 0.60 -13.53 4.15
C TYR A 31 0.87 -14.62 5.20
N TYR A 32 1.32 -14.23 6.40
CA TYR A 32 1.53 -15.15 7.52
C TYR A 32 0.26 -15.44 8.34
N ASN A 33 -0.92 -14.98 7.89
CA ASN A 33 -2.21 -15.17 8.58
C ASN A 33 -2.18 -14.69 10.05
N SER A 34 -1.65 -13.48 10.28
CA SER A 34 -1.57 -12.90 11.63
C SER A 34 -2.96 -12.69 12.24
N VAL A 35 -3.19 -13.23 13.45
CA VAL A 35 -4.48 -13.14 14.18
C VAL A 35 -4.89 -11.69 14.45
N ALA A 36 -3.92 -10.76 14.54
CA ALA A 36 -4.19 -9.35 14.77
C ALA A 36 -4.97 -8.66 13.62
N LEU A 37 -5.01 -9.28 12.43
CA LEU A 37 -5.62 -8.73 11.21
C LEU A 37 -6.93 -9.45 10.83
N ILE A 38 -7.49 -10.24 11.75
CA ILE A 38 -8.69 -11.02 11.48
C ILE A 38 -9.94 -10.16 11.30
N GLU A 39 -9.95 -8.96 11.91
CA GLU A 39 -11.05 -7.99 11.80
C GLU A 39 -11.08 -7.30 10.43
N ASP A 40 -9.94 -7.21 9.75
CA ASP A 40 -9.81 -6.62 8.40
C ASP A 40 -10.20 -7.59 7.27
N LEU A 41 -10.55 -8.82 7.65
CA LEU A 41 -10.83 -9.89 6.72
C LEU A 41 -12.27 -9.77 6.21
N PRO A 42 -12.53 -9.98 4.91
CA PRO A 42 -13.89 -9.92 4.36
C PRO A 42 -14.68 -11.18 4.72
N LEU A 43 -14.88 -11.43 6.02
CA LEU A 43 -15.60 -12.59 6.55
C LEU A 43 -17.12 -12.43 6.43
N GLY A 44 -17.61 -11.20 6.26
CA GLY A 44 -19.04 -10.88 6.15
C GLY A 44 -19.86 -11.34 7.36
N GLU A 45 -21.19 -11.25 7.28
CA GLU A 45 -22.11 -11.84 8.27
C GLU A 45 -22.31 -13.36 8.05
N GLN A 46 -21.26 -14.06 7.62
CA GLN A 46 -21.39 -15.48 7.30
C GLN A 46 -21.44 -16.29 8.59
N THR A 47 -22.54 -17.03 8.77
CA THR A 47 -22.71 -17.92 9.91
C THR A 47 -21.98 -19.23 9.63
N PHE A 48 -20.81 -19.41 10.23
CA PHE A 48 -20.04 -20.65 10.07
C PHE A 48 -20.56 -21.72 11.04
N ASN A 49 -21.19 -22.77 10.50
CA ASN A 49 -21.67 -23.90 11.30
C ASN A 49 -20.52 -24.81 11.77
N LYS A 50 -19.33 -24.72 11.17
CA LYS A 50 -18.16 -25.53 11.49
C LYS A 50 -16.89 -24.67 11.54
N PRO A 51 -15.98 -24.94 12.49
CA PRO A 51 -14.71 -24.22 12.59
C PRO A 51 -13.81 -24.45 11.36
N THR A 52 -13.89 -25.61 10.70
CA THR A 52 -13.10 -25.91 9.50
C THR A 52 -13.41 -24.97 8.34
N ASP A 53 -14.69 -24.62 8.19
CA ASP A 53 -15.16 -23.76 7.09
C ASP A 53 -14.73 -22.31 7.33
N PHE A 54 -14.72 -21.89 8.60
CA PHE A 54 -14.17 -20.60 9.01
C PHE A 54 -12.69 -20.46 8.65
N TYR A 55 -11.84 -21.43 9.01
CA TYR A 55 -10.41 -21.36 8.69
C TYR A 55 -10.15 -21.33 7.18
N ALA A 56 -10.91 -22.10 6.39
CA ALA A 56 -10.78 -22.13 4.94
C ALA A 56 -11.14 -20.78 4.28
N VAL A 57 -12.17 -20.10 4.77
CA VAL A 57 -12.56 -18.76 4.28
C VAL A 57 -11.58 -17.70 4.78
N ALA A 58 -11.13 -17.80 6.04
CA ALA A 58 -10.17 -16.88 6.61
C ALA A 58 -8.84 -16.91 5.84
N GLU A 59 -8.26 -18.09 5.60
CA GLU A 59 -6.99 -18.21 4.85
C GLU A 59 -7.09 -17.59 3.44
N ARG A 60 -8.25 -17.74 2.78
CA ARG A 60 -8.51 -17.09 1.48
C ARG A 60 -8.57 -15.56 1.60
N GLY A 61 -9.25 -15.05 2.62
CA GLY A 61 -9.31 -13.62 2.91
C GLY A 61 -7.91 -13.03 3.18
N TYR A 62 -7.08 -13.74 3.94
CA TYR A 62 -5.73 -13.30 4.29
C TYR A 62 -4.87 -13.17 3.03
N LYS A 63 -4.88 -14.20 2.18
CA LYS A 63 -4.16 -14.18 0.91
C LYS A 63 -4.66 -13.08 -0.02
N GLN A 64 -5.98 -12.89 -0.13
CA GLN A 64 -6.55 -11.84 -0.97
C GLN A 64 -6.10 -10.44 -0.50
N ASN A 65 -6.18 -10.16 0.80
CA ASN A 65 -5.75 -8.88 1.36
C ASN A 65 -4.24 -8.68 1.21
N ALA A 66 -3.42 -9.73 1.42
CA ALA A 66 -1.98 -9.67 1.20
C ALA A 66 -1.63 -9.23 -0.23
N TYR A 67 -2.25 -9.85 -1.24
CA TYR A 67 -2.03 -9.49 -2.64
C TYR A 67 -2.49 -8.06 -2.96
N ASN A 68 -3.65 -7.65 -2.44
CA ASN A 68 -4.15 -6.29 -2.61
C ASN A 68 -3.17 -5.26 -2.00
N CYS A 69 -2.65 -5.51 -0.79
CA CYS A 69 -1.67 -4.65 -0.14
C CYS A 69 -0.36 -4.56 -0.94
N TRP A 70 0.14 -5.67 -1.49
CA TRP A 70 1.34 -5.66 -2.33
C TRP A 70 1.14 -4.92 -3.66
N ILE A 71 -0.02 -5.09 -4.31
CA ILE A 71 -0.36 -4.31 -5.51
C ILE A 71 -0.41 -2.82 -5.18
N ALA A 72 -1.06 -2.44 -4.07
CA ALA A 72 -1.11 -1.06 -3.61
C ALA A 72 0.29 -0.51 -3.31
N ALA A 73 1.17 -1.29 -2.66
CA ALA A 73 2.55 -0.91 -2.43
C ALA A 73 3.31 -0.64 -3.75
N CYS A 74 3.12 -1.49 -4.77
CA CYS A 74 3.68 -1.26 -6.10
C CYS A 74 3.20 0.05 -6.72
N ILE A 75 1.91 0.39 -6.57
CA ILE A 75 1.37 1.68 -7.06
C ILE A 75 2.05 2.85 -6.34
N TYR A 76 2.23 2.78 -5.02
CA TYR A 76 2.95 3.80 -4.28
C TYR A 76 4.42 3.94 -4.69
N VAL A 77 5.10 2.84 -5.05
CA VAL A 77 6.45 2.91 -5.64
C VAL A 77 6.44 3.69 -6.96
N LEU A 78 5.47 3.45 -7.83
CA LEU A 78 5.34 4.19 -9.09
C LEU A 78 5.08 5.69 -8.83
N THR A 79 4.20 6.02 -7.88
CA THR A 79 3.94 7.41 -7.48
C THR A 79 5.17 8.07 -6.86
N PHE A 80 5.96 7.33 -6.07
CA PHE A 80 7.22 7.80 -5.51
C PHE A 80 8.23 8.15 -6.61
N LEU A 81 8.42 7.26 -7.59
CA LEU A 81 9.32 7.51 -8.72
C LEU A 81 8.88 8.71 -9.56
N PHE A 82 7.57 8.83 -9.82
CA PHE A 82 7.03 9.96 -10.57
C PHE A 82 7.22 11.28 -9.82
N SER A 83 6.87 11.32 -8.53
CA SER A 83 7.05 12.49 -7.67
C SER A 83 8.53 12.89 -7.54
N GLY A 84 9.42 11.90 -7.44
CA GLY A 84 10.87 12.10 -7.42
C GLY A 84 11.41 12.71 -8.70
N HIS A 85 10.96 12.21 -9.85
CA HIS A 85 11.30 12.77 -11.16
C HIS A 85 10.79 14.22 -11.32
N GLN A 86 9.56 14.52 -10.88
CA GLN A 86 9.02 15.88 -10.88
C GLN A 86 9.78 16.82 -9.93
N PHE A 87 10.18 16.33 -8.75
CA PHE A 87 10.99 17.09 -7.80
C PHE A 87 12.37 17.41 -8.37
N TYR A 88 13.04 16.43 -8.99
CA TYR A 88 14.34 16.62 -9.63
C TYR A 88 14.30 17.70 -10.73
N ILE A 89 13.31 17.63 -11.64
CA ILE A 89 13.15 18.63 -12.71
C ILE A 89 12.88 20.03 -12.15
N ASN A 90 12.04 20.16 -11.12
CA ASN A 90 11.76 21.45 -10.50
C ASN A 90 13.00 22.03 -9.77
N SER A 91 13.77 21.20 -9.06
CA SER A 91 14.97 21.64 -8.34
C SER A 91 16.03 22.23 -9.27
N ARG A 92 16.24 21.63 -10.46
CA ARG A 92 17.19 22.12 -11.46
C ARG A 92 16.80 23.48 -12.04
N SER A 93 15.51 23.76 -12.17
CA SER A 93 15.03 25.07 -12.64
C SER A 93 15.05 26.16 -11.58
N SER A 94 15.02 25.81 -10.28
CA SER A 94 15.23 26.78 -9.21
C SER A 94 16.71 27.12 -9.00
N LEU A 95 17.62 26.22 -9.41
CA LEU A 95 19.08 26.41 -9.36
C LEU A 95 19.66 27.16 -10.58
N SER A 96 18.90 27.37 -11.64
CA SER A 96 19.36 28.09 -12.85
C SER A 96 19.16 29.61 -12.77
N VAL A 97 19.27 30.20 -11.57
CA VAL A 97 19.38 31.64 -11.34
C VAL A 97 20.85 32.01 -11.29
#